data_AF-A0A7X9UBE7-F1
#
_entry.id   AF-A0A7X9UBE7-F1
#
_cell.length_a   1.000
_cell.length_b   1.000
_cell.length_c   1.000
_cell.angle_alpha   90.00
_cell.angle_beta   90.00
_cell.angle_gamma   90.00
#
_symmetry.space_group_name_H-M   'P 1'
#
loop_
_entity.id
_entity.type
_entity.pdbx_description
1 polymer ?
#
loop_
_entity_poly.entity_id
_entity_poly.type
_entity_poly.pdbx_seq_one_letter_code
_entity_poly.pdbx_strand_id
1 'polypeptide(L)' 'MTSESIGAKQEKMIEQVAATMALENMPLSRDCYKNLRAMASGEKTREQVTREITTKFKKRMLEDG' A
#
# COMPACT_ATOMS: atom_id res chain seq x y z
N MET A 1 21.53 1.08 -3.96
CA MET A 1 20.10 0.93 -4.32
C MET A 1 19.56 2.34 -4.48
N THR A 2 19.40 2.78 -5.72
CA THR A 2 18.95 4.14 -6.06
C THR A 2 17.45 4.24 -5.82
N SER A 3 17.04 5.02 -4.82
CA SER A 3 15.66 5.40 -4.59
C SER A 3 15.19 6.25 -5.77
N GLU A 4 14.64 5.60 -6.80
CA GLU A 4 14.02 6.31 -7.91
C GLU A 4 12.77 6.99 -7.36
N SER A 5 12.74 8.32 -7.46
CA SER A 5 11.54 9.09 -7.16
C SER A 5 10.40 8.50 -7.98
N ILE A 6 9.31 8.10 -7.32
CA ILE A 6 8.12 7.54 -7.98
C ILE A 6 7.78 8.42 -9.16
N GLY A 7 7.81 7.83 -10.36
CA GLY A 7 7.46 8.57 -11.56
C GLY A 7 6.03 9.09 -11.43
N ALA A 8 5.77 10.31 -11.91
CA ALA A 8 4.45 10.93 -11.85
C ALA A 8 3.33 10.02 -12.41
N LYS A 9 3.68 9.10 -13.34
CA LYS A 9 2.77 8.08 -13.85
C LYS A 9 2.34 7.06 -12.80
N GLN A 10 3.26 6.59 -11.96
CA GLN A 10 2.97 5.62 -10.90
C GLN A 10 2.16 6.26 -9.78
N GLU A 11 2.48 7.50 -9.40
CA GLU A 11 1.68 8.24 -8.40
C GLU A 11 0.23 8.41 -8.89
N LYS A 12 0.04 8.83 -10.16
CA LYS A 12 -1.30 8.93 -10.77
C LYS A 12 -2.05 7.61 -10.81
N MET A 13 -1.37 6.49 -11.08
CA MET A 13 -2.03 5.17 -11.06
C MET A 13 -2.53 4.82 -9.65
N ILE A 14 -1.74 5.10 -8.61
CA ILE A 14 -2.14 4.85 -7.23
C ILE A 14 -3.31 5.76 -6.83
N GLU A 15 -3.29 7.04 -7.22
CA GLU A 15 -4.40 7.97 -7.00
C GLU A 15 -5.68 7.53 -7.69
N GLN A 16 -5.61 7.08 -8.95
CA GLN A 16 -6.78 6.56 -9.66
C GLN A 16 -7.37 5.34 -8.98
N VAL A 17 -6.54 4.39 -8.53
CA VAL A 17 -7.02 3.22 -7.79
C VAL A 17 -7.72 3.66 -6.51
N ALA A 18 -7.13 4.58 -5.74
CA ALA A 18 -7.74 5.12 -4.52
C ALA A 18 -9.08 5.80 -4.79
N ALA A 19 -9.17 6.59 -5.87
CA ALA A 19 -10.41 7.24 -6.29
C ALA A 19 -11.50 6.21 -6.67
N THR A 20 -11.18 5.21 -7.50
CA THR A 20 -12.14 4.17 -7.89
C THR A 20 -12.62 3.36 -6.69
N MET A 21 -11.70 2.96 -5.81
CA MET A 21 -12.02 2.24 -4.57
C MET A 21 -12.95 3.07 -3.67
N ALA A 22 -12.73 4.38 -3.56
CA ALA A 22 -13.62 5.27 -2.82
C ALA A 22 -15.01 5.42 -3.47
N LEU A 23 -15.08 5.48 -4.81
CA LEU A 23 -16.35 5.50 -5.55
C LEU A 23 -17.18 4.23 -5.31
N GLU A 24 -16.53 3.08 -5.16
CA GLU A 24 -17.17 1.80 -4.85
C GLU A 24 -17.46 1.59 -3.35
N ASN A 25 -17.37 2.65 -2.53
CA ASN A 25 -17.51 2.58 -1.06
C ASN A 25 -16.53 1.60 -0.38
N MET A 26 -15.40 1.30 -1.03
CA MET A 26 -14.33 0.44 -0.52
C MET A 26 -13.01 1.23 -0.38
N PRO A 27 -12.95 2.30 0.42
CA PRO A 27 -11.79 3.20 0.46
C PRO A 27 -10.52 2.47 0.88
N LEU A 28 -9.43 2.73 0.16
CA LEU A 28 -8.11 2.21 0.52
C LEU A 28 -7.66 2.82 1.86
N SER A 29 -7.19 1.95 2.75
CA SER A 29 -6.56 2.40 4.00
C SER A 29 -5.26 3.15 3.72
N ARG A 30 -4.93 4.12 4.58
CA ARG A 30 -3.70 4.94 4.46
C ARG A 30 -2.42 4.09 4.44
N ASP A 31 -2.39 2.98 5.17
CA ASP A 31 -1.30 2.00 5.13
C ASP A 31 -1.16 1.33 3.76
N CYS A 32 -2.28 1.00 3.11
CA CYS A 32 -2.28 0.39 1.80
C CYS A 32 -1.72 1.36 0.74
N TYR A 33 -2.09 2.64 0.83
CA TYR A 33 -1.53 3.69 -0.02
C TYR A 33 0.00 3.82 0.15
N LYS A 34 0.50 3.84 1.40
CA LYS A 34 1.94 3.88 1.69
C LYS A 34 2.68 2.66 1.13
N ASN A 35 2.07 1.48 1.24
CA ASN A 35 2.65 0.24 0.71
C ASN A 35 2.70 0.23 -0.82
N LEU A 36 1.63 0.69 -1.49
CA LEU A 36 1.62 0.85 -2.95
C LEU A 36 2.70 1.83 -3.41
N ARG A 37 2.88 2.93 -2.68
CA ARG A 37 3.94 3.91 -2.91
C ARG A 37 5.34 3.31 -2.70
N ALA A 38 5.56 2.58 -1.60
CA ALA A 38 6.83 1.92 -1.32
C ALA A 38 7.19 0.83 -2.37
N MET A 39 6.19 0.15 -2.93
CA MET A 39 6.42 -0.78 -4.04
C MET A 39 6.73 -0.06 -5.35
N ALA A 40 6.02 1.03 -5.65
CA ALA A 40 6.24 1.82 -6.86
C ALA A 40 7.60 2.54 -6.90
N SER A 41 8.14 2.91 -5.73
CA SER A 41 9.49 3.47 -5.57
C SER A 41 10.60 2.42 -5.58
N GLY A 42 10.27 1.13 -5.52
CA GLY A 42 11.24 0.07 -5.29
C GLY A 42 11.84 0.05 -3.88
N GLU A 43 11.32 0.87 -2.95
CA GLU A 43 11.74 0.89 -1.54
C GLU A 43 11.41 -0.44 -0.84
N LYS A 44 10.28 -1.05 -1.19
CA LYS A 44 9.84 -2.34 -0.64
C LYS A 44 9.44 -3.31 -1.74
N THR A 45 9.84 -4.58 -1.58
CA THR A 45 9.36 -5.65 -2.45
C THR A 45 7.94 -6.08 -2.07
N ARG A 46 7.26 -6.75 -3.00
CA ARG A 46 5.95 -7.34 -2.76
C ARG A 46 5.96 -8.27 -1.55
N GLU A 47 7.00 -9.08 -1.36
CA GLU A 47 7.10 -9.97 -0.21
C GLU A 47 7.22 -9.22 1.11
N GLN A 48 7.98 -8.11 1.16
CA GLN A 48 8.10 -7.29 2.37
C GLN A 48 6.76 -6.66 2.74
N VAL A 49 6.06 -6.07 1.77
CA VAL A 49 4.73 -5.50 1.97
C VAL A 49 3.73 -6.57 2.43
N THR A 50 3.76 -7.75 1.80
CA THR A 50 2.87 -8.86 2.17
C THR A 50 3.12 -9.31 3.60
N ARG A 51 4.38 -9.45 4.01
CA ARG A 51 4.74 -9.80 5.39
C ARG A 51 4.24 -8.76 6.39
N GLU A 52 4.45 -7.47 6.11
CA GLU A 52 3.97 -6.39 7.01
C GLU A 52 2.45 -6.38 7.17
N ILE A 53 1.70 -6.59 6.07
CA ILE A 53 0.24 -6.66 6.11
C ILE A 53 -0.19 -7.86 6.96
N THR A 54 0.37 -9.05 6.71
CA THR A 54 0.05 -10.27 7.46
C THR A 54 0.39 -10.12 8.95
N THR A 55 1.54 -9.54 9.28
CA THR A 55 1.95 -9.30 10.67
C THR A 55 1.00 -8.33 11.37
N LYS A 56 0.63 -7.22 10.73
CA LYS A 56 -0.35 -6.25 11.28
C LYS A 56 -1.73 -6.87 11.46
N PHE A 57 -2.17 -7.69 10.50
CA PHE A 57 -3.47 -8.37 10.58
C PHE A 57 -3.50 -9.40 11.70
N LYS A 58 -2.45 -10.24 11.79
CA LYS A 58 -2.32 -11.24 12.85
C LYS A 58 -2.27 -10.59 14.24
N LYS A 59 -1.58 -9.45 14.36
CA LYS A 59 -1.52 -8.69 15.62
C LYS A 59 -2.90 -8.17 16.04
N ARG A 60 -3.65 -7.54 15.13
CA ARG A 60 -5.04 -7.10 15.41
C ARG A 60 -5.95 -8.26 15.81
N MET A 61 -5.90 -9.37 15.08
CA MET A 61 -6.68 -10.58 15.40
C MET A 61 -6.36 -11.17 16.79
N LEU A 62 -5.15 -10.94 17.32
CA LEU A 62 -4.73 -11.39 18.65
C LEU A 62 -5.04 -10.37 19.75
N GLU A 63 -5.22 -9.09 19.41
CA GLU A 63 -5.54 -8.01 20.37
C GLU A 63 -7.05 -7.82 20.55
N ASP A 64 -7.87 -8.18 19.55
CA ASP A 64 -9.33 -8.17 19.60
C ASP A 64 -9.95 -9.50 20.11
N GLY A 65 -9.13 -10.44 20.59
CA GLY A 65 -9.54 -11.79 21.05
C GLY A 65 -9.51 -11.97 22.56
#